data_AF-A0AAD4G5J5-F1
#
_entry.id   AF-A0AAD4G5J5-F1
#
_cell.length_a   1.000
_cell.length_b   1.000
_cell.length_c   1.000
_cell.angle_alpha   90.00
_cell.angle_beta   90.00
_cell.angle_gamma   90.00
#
_symmetry.space_group_name_H-M   'P 1'
#
loop_
_entity.id
_entity.type
_entity.pdbx_description
1 polymer ?
#
loop_
_entity_poly.entity_id
_entity_poly.type
_entity_poly.pdbx_seq_one_letter_code
_entity_poly.pdbx_strand_id
1 'polypeptide(L)'
;MSCPKRSVETGKPIRVIRGFKLRSKYGPSEGYRYDGLYVVKKYWQEKGLHKGGFLVCKFAFVRLPGQPPITVKDMDGDEADETTVSGTESDAEGDED
;
A
#
# COMPACT_ATOMS: atom_id res chain seq x y z
N MET A 1 7.60 11.95 -14.54
CA MET A 1 7.15 11.32 -13.28
C MET A 1 8.36 11.12 -12.37
N SER A 2 8.45 11.79 -11.23
CA SER A 2 9.61 11.67 -10.33
C SER A 2 9.48 10.45 -9.43
N CYS A 3 10.40 9.49 -9.55
CA CYS A 3 10.50 8.32 -8.69
C CYS A 3 10.64 8.73 -7.20
N PRO A 4 9.95 8.07 -6.24
CA PRO A 4 10.08 8.33 -4.80
C PRO A 4 11.53 8.28 -4.29
N LYS A 5 12.39 7.51 -4.97
CA LYS A 5 13.83 7.43 -4.68
C LYS A 5 14.52 8.81 -4.67
N ARG A 6 14.17 9.69 -5.61
CA ARG A 6 14.70 11.07 -5.65
C ARG A 6 14.15 11.93 -4.51
N SER A 7 12.94 11.65 -4.04
CA SER A 7 12.33 12.38 -2.92
C SER A 7 12.99 12.05 -1.60
N VAL A 8 13.55 10.83 -1.46
CA VAL A 8 14.38 10.45 -0.30
C VAL A 8 15.63 11.33 -0.25
N GLU A 9 16.34 11.44 -1.36
CA GLU A 9 17.62 12.15 -1.44
C GLU A 9 17.45 13.68 -1.31
N THR A 10 16.32 14.21 -1.78
CA THR A 10 16.05 15.66 -1.75
C THR A 10 15.19 16.10 -0.55
N GLY A 11 14.73 15.17 0.29
CA GLY A 11 13.88 15.48 1.45
C GLY A 11 12.53 16.12 1.09
N LYS A 12 12.11 16.03 -0.18
CA LYS A 12 10.89 16.70 -0.65
C LYS A 12 9.65 16.07 -0.03
N PRO A 13 8.70 16.89 0.44
CA PRO A 13 7.45 16.39 0.99
C PRO A 13 6.59 15.74 -0.09
N ILE A 14 6.01 14.61 0.23
CA ILE A 14 5.12 13.80 -0.61
C ILE A 14 3.70 13.94 -0.07
N ARG A 15 2.76 14.14 -0.98
CA ARG A 15 1.33 14.13 -0.68
C ARG A 15 0.85 12.69 -0.58
N VAL A 16 0.22 12.34 0.54
CA VAL A 16 -0.35 11.00 0.75
C VAL A 16 -1.87 11.06 0.64
N ILE A 17 -2.41 10.15 -0.18
CA ILE A 17 -3.85 9.95 -0.36
C ILE A 17 -4.15 8.50 -0.01
N ARG A 18 -5.13 8.27 0.87
CA ARG A 18 -5.61 6.92 1.23
C ARG A 18 -6.96 6.67 0.58
N GLY A 19 -7.10 5.50 -0.05
CA GLY A 19 -8.37 5.03 -0.59
C GLY A 19 -9.12 4.14 0.39
N PHE A 20 -10.43 4.04 0.18
CA PHE A 20 -11.35 3.18 0.96
C PHE A 20 -10.99 1.69 0.93
N LYS A 21 -10.32 1.22 -0.14
CA LYS A 21 -9.87 -0.19 -0.27
C LYS A 21 -8.81 -0.59 0.75
N LEU A 22 -8.26 0.36 1.52
CA LEU A 22 -7.30 0.06 2.56
C LEU A 22 -8.01 -0.52 3.79
N ARG A 23 -7.83 -1.83 4.04
CA ARG A 23 -8.23 -2.52 5.28
C ARG A 23 -7.35 -2.08 6.46
N SER A 24 -7.40 -0.80 6.81
CA SER A 24 -6.65 -0.23 7.93
C SER A 24 -7.51 0.81 8.63
N LYS A 25 -7.33 0.94 9.95
CA LYS A 25 -7.98 1.98 10.77
C LYS A 25 -7.79 3.41 10.26
N TYR A 26 -6.75 3.63 9.44
CA TYR A 26 -6.46 4.93 8.83
C TYR A 26 -7.13 5.15 7.47
N GLY A 27 -7.79 4.16 6.87
CA GLY A 27 -8.49 4.31 5.60
C GLY A 27 -9.86 4.99 5.75
N PRO A 28 -10.30 5.85 4.80
CA PRO A 28 -11.66 6.39 4.80
C PRO A 28 -12.71 5.29 4.58
N SER A 29 -13.98 5.54 4.93
CA SER A 29 -15.10 4.62 4.65
C SER A 29 -15.39 4.51 3.16
N GLU A 30 -15.37 5.64 2.47
CA GLU A 30 -15.64 5.74 1.03
C GLU A 30 -14.68 6.72 0.36
N GLY A 31 -14.44 6.52 -0.94
CA GLY A 31 -13.63 7.42 -1.75
C GLY A 31 -12.15 7.49 -1.40
N TYR A 32 -11.57 8.67 -1.59
CA TYR A 32 -10.16 8.97 -1.35
C TYR A 32 -10.03 10.16 -0.41
N ARG A 33 -9.15 10.04 0.60
CA ARG A 33 -8.87 11.11 1.57
C ARG A 33 -7.41 11.53 1.48
N TYR A 34 -7.21 12.85 1.45
CA TYR A 34 -5.88 13.43 1.59
C TYR A 34 -5.45 13.43 3.06
N ASP A 35 -4.33 12.77 3.35
CA ASP A 35 -3.81 12.57 4.72
C ASP A 35 -2.70 13.56 5.11
N GLY A 36 -2.29 14.40 4.16
CA GLY A 36 -1.29 15.44 4.35
C GLY A 36 0.04 15.15 3.67
N LEU A 37 1.06 15.87 4.13
CA LEU A 37 2.45 15.82 3.68
C LEU A 37 3.27 14.88 4.56
N TYR A 38 4.06 14.05 3.88
CA TYR A 38 4.96 13.06 4.47
C TYR A 38 6.35 13.21 3.88
N VAL A 39 7.37 12.76 4.61
CA VAL A 39 8.74 12.63 4.13
C VAL A 39 9.16 11.17 4.18
N VAL A 40 10.05 10.75 3.28
CA VAL A 40 10.55 9.37 3.27
C VAL A 40 11.80 9.31 4.13
N LYS A 41 11.75 8.54 5.24
CA LYS A 41 12.87 8.39 6.16
C LYS A 41 13.83 7.28 5.74
N LYS A 42 13.32 6.21 5.11
CA LYS A 42 14.11 5.05 4.68
C LYS A 42 13.49 4.42 3.44
N TYR A 43 14.33 3.85 2.59
CA TYR A 43 13.91 2.92 1.54
C TYR A 43 14.72 1.63 1.64
N TRP A 44 14.12 0.50 1.25
CA TRP A 44 14.81 -0.78 1.14
C TRP A 44 14.14 -1.65 0.07
N GLN A 45 14.82 -2.71 -0.34
CA GLN A 45 14.30 -3.69 -1.28
C GLN A 45 14.20 -5.04 -0.58
N GLU A 46 13.11 -5.76 -0.84
CA GLU A 46 12.83 -7.06 -0.23
C GLU A 46 12.25 -7.99 -1.28
N LYS A 47 12.55 -9.29 -1.19
CA LYS A 47 11.92 -10.28 -2.08
C LYS A 47 10.45 -10.42 -1.68
N GLY A 48 9.54 -10.20 -2.63
CA GLY A 48 8.10 -10.34 -2.42
C GLY A 48 7.70 -11.79 -2.16
N LEU A 49 6.57 -11.99 -1.49
CA LEU A 49 6.05 -13.30 -1.07
C LEU A 49 5.58 -14.21 -2.22
N HIS A 50 5.51 -13.70 -3.46
CA HIS A 50 5.06 -14.50 -4.59
C HIS A 50 6.08 -15.58 -4.98
N LYS A 51 5.60 -16.78 -5.32
CA LYS A 51 6.39 -17.85 -5.96
C LYS A 51 6.97 -17.32 -7.27
N GLY A 52 8.22 -16.85 -7.24
CA GLY A 52 8.87 -16.13 -8.34
C GLY A 52 9.73 -14.95 -7.87
N GLY A 53 9.53 -14.47 -6.64
CA GLY A 53 10.48 -13.62 -5.92
C GLY A 53 10.80 -12.29 -6.60
N PHE A 54 9.79 -11.48 -6.95
CA PHE A 54 10.03 -10.12 -7.45
C PHE A 54 10.62 -9.23 -6.34
N LEU A 55 11.57 -8.38 -6.71
CA LEU A 55 12.11 -7.37 -5.79
C LEU A 55 11.08 -6.26 -5.59
N VAL A 56 10.61 -6.12 -4.35
CA VAL A 56 9.66 -5.08 -3.93
C VAL A 56 10.43 -3.94 -3.28
N CYS A 57 10.24 -2.72 -3.77
CA CYS A 57 10.76 -1.51 -3.13
C CYS A 57 9.80 -1.03 -2.04
N LYS A 58 10.26 -1.03 -0.79
CA LYS A 58 9.52 -0.52 0.37
C LYS A 58 10.07 0.83 0.82
N PHE A 59 9.18 1.71 1.28
CA PHE A 59 9.51 3.06 1.74
C PHE A 59 8.86 3.33 3.08
N ALA A 60 9.61 3.89 4.03
CA ALA A 60 9.10 4.34 5.32
C ALA A 60 8.74 5.82 5.26
N PHE A 61 7.44 6.11 5.30
CA PHE A 61 6.92 7.48 5.31
C PHE A 61 6.71 7.98 6.75
N VAL A 62 7.09 9.22 7.01
CA VAL A 62 6.88 9.92 8.29
C VAL A 62 6.09 11.19 8.03
N ARG A 63 5.04 11.42 8.81
CA ARG A 63 4.17 12.59 8.64
C ARG A 63 4.86 13.86 9.15
N LEU A 64 4.71 14.96 8.41
CA LEU A 64 5.23 16.26 8.87
C LEU A 64 4.36 16.84 10.01
N PRO A 65 4.97 17.50 11.01
CA PRO A 65 4.25 18.16 12.09
C PRO A 65 3.47 19.39 11.58
N GLY A 66 2.54 19.90 12.38
CA GLY A 66 1.76 21.11 12.05
C GLY A 66 0.56 20.89 11.11
N GLN A 67 0.15 19.64 10.94
CA GLN A 67 -1.01 19.28 10.11
C GLN A 67 -2.17 18.79 10.98
N PRO A 68 -3.44 18.94 10.54
CA PRO A 68 -4.61 18.48 11.28
C PRO A 68 -4.51 17.00 11.70
N PRO A 69 -5.14 16.58 12.80
CA PRO A 69 -5.12 15.18 13.21
C PRO A 69 -5.73 14.27 12.12
N ILE A 70 -5.19 13.05 11.98
CA ILE A 70 -5.76 12.05 11.08
C ILE A 70 -6.99 11.45 11.76
N THR A 71 -8.13 11.45 11.07
CA THR A 71 -9.32 10.73 11.52
C THR A 71 -9.06 9.22 11.44
N VAL A 72 -9.03 8.57 12.61
CA VAL A 72 -8.88 7.12 12.75
C VAL A 72 -10.27 6.55 12.96
N LYS A 73 -10.59 5.43 12.29
CA LYS A 73 -11.78 4.66 12.64
C LYS A 73 -11.49 3.86 13.90
N ASP A 74 -12.39 3.88 14.86
CA ASP A 74 -12.39 2.92 15.95
C ASP A 74 -12.65 1.54 15.33
N MET A 75 -11.59 0.76 15.19
CA MET A 75 -11.70 -0.63 14.79
C MET A 75 -11.45 -1.43 16.07
N ASP A 76 -12.53 -1.73 16.78
CA ASP A 76 -12.52 -2.82 17.75
C ASP A 76 -12.00 -4.06 17.00
N GLY A 77 -10.90 -4.62 17.50
CA GLY A 77 -10.09 -5.56 16.75
C GLY A 77 -10.84 -6.85 16.38
N ASP A 78 -10.64 -7.31 15.15
CA ASP A 78 -10.33 -8.72 14.90
C ASP A 78 -9.68 -8.90 13.51
N GLU A 79 -8.86 -9.95 13.43
CA GLU A 79 -8.39 -10.70 12.26
C GLU A 79 -7.40 -10.10 11.23
N ALA A 80 -6.17 -10.66 11.32
CA ALA A 80 -5.25 -10.79 10.21
C ALA A 80 -5.80 -11.84 9.24
N ASP A 81 -6.31 -11.42 8.09
CA ASP A 81 -6.68 -12.35 7.02
C ASP A 81 -5.62 -12.36 5.92
N GLU A 82 -4.87 -13.47 5.92
CA GLU A 82 -4.04 -13.98 4.86
C GLU A 82 -4.89 -14.17 3.60
N THR A 83 -4.84 -13.25 2.64
CA THR A 83 -5.45 -13.53 1.33
C THR A 83 -4.52 -14.44 0.51
N THR A 84 -4.63 -15.74 0.77
CA THR A 84 -4.32 -16.81 -0.17
C THR A 84 -5.24 -16.63 -1.38
N VAL A 85 -4.70 -16.23 -2.54
CA VAL A 85 -5.45 -16.36 -3.80
C VAL A 85 -5.11 -17.74 -4.38
N SER A 86 -5.93 -18.72 -4.00
CA SER A 86 -6.07 -19.99 -4.71
C SER A 86 -6.78 -19.73 -6.04
N GLY A 87 -6.01 -19.65 -7.12
CA GLY A 87 -6.53 -19.73 -8.47
C GLY A 87 -6.63 -21.20 -8.89
N THR A 88 -7.82 -21.77 -8.76
CA THR A 88 -8.22 -23.02 -9.41
C THR A 88 -9.60 -22.77 -9.97
N GLU A 89 -9.78 -22.84 -11.30
CA GLU A 89 -10.89 -23.44 -12.09
C GLU A 89 -10.34 -23.46 -13.56
N SER A 90 -9.79 -24.56 -14.08
CA SER A 90 -10.40 -25.79 -14.66
C SER A 90 -11.25 -25.56 -15.92
N ASP A 91 -10.67 -25.99 -17.05
CA ASP A 91 -11.23 -26.79 -18.15
C ASP A 91 -12.37 -26.28 -19.04
N ALA A 92 -12.11 -26.29 -20.36
CA ALA A 92 -13.04 -26.81 -21.39
C ALA A 92 -12.27 -27.18 -22.68
N GLU A 93 -12.72 -28.27 -23.29
CA GLU A 93 -12.08 -29.12 -24.33
C GLU A 93 -12.34 -28.69 -25.80
N GLY A 94 -11.66 -29.40 -26.73
CA GLY A 94 -12.10 -29.67 -28.11
C GLY A 94 -10.95 -29.55 -29.15
N ASP A 95 -10.30 -30.62 -29.63
CA ASP A 95 -10.65 -31.64 -30.66
C ASP A 95 -10.19 -31.30 -32.10
N GLU A 96 -9.52 -32.28 -32.75
CA GLU A 96 -9.27 -32.55 -34.20
C GLU A 96 -8.44 -31.53 -35.04
N ASP A 97 -7.52 -31.84 -35.97
CA ASP A 97 -7.11 -33.05 -36.75
C ASP A 97 -5.57 -33.02 -36.99
#